data_AF-A0AAW3MWD2-F1
#
_entry.id   AF-A0AAW3MWD2-F1
#
_cell.length_a   1.000
_cell.length_b   1.000
_cell.length_c   1.000
_cell.angle_alpha   90.00
_cell.angle_beta   90.00
_cell.angle_gamma   90.00
#
_symmetry.space_group_name_H-M   'P 1'
#
loop_
_entity.id
_entity.type
_entity.pdbx_description
1 polymer ?
#
loop_
_entity_poly.entity_id
_entity_poly.type
_entity_poly.pdbx_seq_one_letter_code
_entity_poly.pdbx_strand_id
1 'polypeptide(L)'
;MGPDDALAYFETARKDHDAADASRRQLGKVLLRTMRALMPPGTLLELNRRPVAEHLLRVRTMSGNDRKTRTFRVVQVVSIDVDALRPELSTWVCEAVPVSEKTGKDMSAATHASSRDTVRLHGDVGFMGMDEPAEAARDRLIKLVTQHS
;
A
#
# COMPACT_ATOMS: atom_id res chain seq x y z
N MET A 1 28.10 -34.59 0.35
CA MET A 1 28.21 -33.19 -0.09
C MET A 1 29.50 -32.65 0.49
N GLY A 2 30.49 -32.36 -0.36
CA GLY A 2 31.77 -31.83 0.09
C GLY A 2 31.65 -30.36 0.51
N PRO A 3 32.66 -29.79 1.20
CA PRO A 3 32.68 -28.37 1.58
C PRO A 3 32.51 -27.42 0.37
N ASP A 4 33.11 -27.77 -0.77
CA ASP A 4 33.02 -26.99 -2.01
C ASP A 4 31.61 -27.03 -2.63
N ASP A 5 30.92 -28.18 -2.55
CA ASP A 5 29.52 -28.30 -2.98
C ASP A 5 28.59 -27.46 -2.12
N ALA A 6 28.85 -27.40 -0.80
CA ALA A 6 28.07 -26.61 0.15
C ALA A 6 28.27 -25.11 -0.07
N LEU A 7 29.49 -24.69 -0.38
CA LEU A 7 29.80 -23.30 -0.73
C LEU A 7 29.12 -22.89 -2.03
N ALA A 8 29.20 -23.71 -3.09
CA ALA A 8 28.55 -23.45 -4.36
C ALA A 8 27.01 -23.37 -4.22
N TYR A 9 26.41 -24.25 -3.40
CA TYR A 9 24.98 -24.20 -3.09
C TYR A 9 24.61 -22.90 -2.36
N PHE A 10 25.38 -22.53 -1.32
CA PHE A 10 25.14 -21.30 -0.57
C PHE A 10 25.29 -20.04 -1.44
N GLU A 11 26.30 -19.98 -2.30
CA GLU A 11 26.52 -18.87 -3.22
C GLU A 11 25.39 -18.73 -4.24
N THR A 12 24.84 -19.84 -4.73
CA THR A 12 23.70 -19.85 -5.65
C THR A 12 22.43 -19.38 -4.93
N ALA A 13 22.12 -19.94 -3.76
CA ALA A 13 20.98 -19.52 -2.95
C ALA A 13 21.05 -18.03 -2.57
N ARG A 14 22.26 -17.51 -2.30
CA ARG A 14 22.47 -16.06 -2.06
C ARG A 14 22.16 -15.22 -3.30
N LYS A 15 22.64 -15.63 -4.48
CA LYS A 15 22.36 -14.90 -5.73
C LYS A 15 20.87 -14.87 -6.05
N ASP A 16 20.19 -16.00 -5.87
CA ASP A 16 18.74 -16.09 -6.08
C ASP A 16 17.97 -15.20 -5.10
N HIS A 17 18.41 -15.17 -3.84
CA HIS A 17 17.87 -14.26 -2.82
C HIS A 17 18.09 -12.79 -3.20
N ASP A 18 19.30 -12.40 -3.61
CA ASP A 18 19.61 -11.03 -4.02
C ASP A 18 18.79 -10.59 -5.25
N ALA A 19 18.60 -11.49 -6.23
CA ALA A 19 17.77 -11.24 -7.40
C ALA A 19 16.27 -11.11 -7.05
N ALA A 20 15.78 -11.93 -6.12
CA ALA A 20 14.42 -11.83 -5.60
C ALA A 20 14.21 -10.50 -4.85
N ASP A 21 15.18 -10.08 -4.03
CA ASP A 21 15.12 -8.81 -3.31
C ASP A 21 15.16 -7.59 -4.24
N ALA A 22 15.97 -7.63 -5.31
CA ALA A 22 15.99 -6.59 -6.33
C ALA A 22 14.62 -6.47 -7.03
N SER A 23 14.03 -7.61 -7.40
CA SER A 23 12.70 -7.67 -8.02
C SER A 23 11.61 -7.13 -7.09
N ARG A 24 11.66 -7.51 -5.81
CA ARG A 24 10.75 -7.02 -4.75
C ARG A 24 10.81 -5.50 -4.61
N ARG A 25 12.01 -4.93 -4.56
CA ARG A 25 12.19 -3.46 -4.49
C ARG A 25 11.65 -2.76 -5.74
N GLN A 26 11.84 -3.36 -6.91
CA GLN A 26 11.34 -2.77 -8.16
C GLN A 26 9.81 -2.81 -8.22
N LEU A 27 9.20 -3.93 -7.83
CA LEU A 27 7.74 -4.06 -7.71
C LEU A 27 7.18 -3.05 -6.70
N GLY A 28 7.82 -2.89 -5.54
CA GLY A 28 7.43 -1.91 -4.53
C GLY A 28 7.45 -0.46 -5.05
N LYS A 29 8.46 -0.10 -5.86
CA LYS A 29 8.51 1.22 -6.51
C LYS A 29 7.35 1.44 -7.50
N VAL A 30 7.02 0.42 -8.30
CA VAL A 30 5.90 0.49 -9.25
C VAL A 30 4.59 0.63 -8.50
N LEU A 31 4.34 -0.24 -7.52
CA LEU A 31 3.13 -0.20 -6.70
C LEU A 31 2.97 1.12 -5.95
N LEU A 32 4.07 1.70 -5.44
CA LEU A 32 4.02 2.98 -4.76
C LEU A 32 3.59 4.10 -5.71
N ARG A 33 4.12 4.12 -6.95
CA ARG A 33 3.72 5.09 -7.97
C ARG A 33 2.24 4.93 -8.33
N THR A 34 1.80 3.70 -8.57
CA THR A 34 0.40 3.40 -8.89
C THR A 34 -0.54 3.84 -7.76
N MET A 35 -0.21 3.53 -6.52
CA MET A 35 -1.02 3.94 -5.37
C MET A 35 -1.07 5.44 -5.18
N ARG A 36 0.02 6.17 -5.47
CA ARG A 36 0.02 7.64 -5.47
C ARG A 36 -0.83 8.25 -6.58
N ALA A 37 -0.88 7.60 -7.74
CA ALA A 37 -1.72 8.05 -8.85
C ALA A 37 -3.22 7.76 -8.61
N LEU A 38 -3.54 6.66 -7.93
CA LEU A 38 -4.91 6.29 -7.56
C LEU A 38 -5.43 7.05 -6.33
N MET A 39 -4.55 7.37 -5.40
CA MET A 39 -4.82 8.15 -4.21
C MET A 39 -3.94 9.40 -4.17
N PRO A 40 -4.14 10.36 -5.10
CA PRO A 40 -3.41 11.61 -5.05
C PRO A 40 -3.75 12.40 -3.78
N PRO A 41 -2.87 13.32 -3.34
CA PRO A 41 -3.17 14.24 -2.24
C PRO A 41 -4.54 14.93 -2.43
N GLY A 42 -5.33 14.98 -1.37
CA GLY A 42 -6.69 15.53 -1.37
C GLY A 42 -7.80 14.50 -1.61
N THR A 43 -7.48 13.30 -2.08
CA THR A 43 -8.45 12.20 -2.27
C THR A 43 -9.19 11.89 -0.98
N LEU A 44 -10.52 11.74 -1.07
CA LEU A 44 -11.36 11.38 0.07
C LEU A 44 -11.57 9.87 0.12
N LEU A 45 -11.12 9.23 1.20
CA LEU A 45 -11.29 7.81 1.48
C LEU A 45 -12.49 7.63 2.41
N GLU A 46 -13.63 7.22 1.86
CA GLU A 46 -14.87 6.95 2.61
C GLU A 46 -14.98 5.45 2.93
N LEU A 47 -14.38 4.97 4.02
CA LEU A 47 -14.24 3.53 4.29
C LEU A 47 -15.56 2.81 4.65
N ASN A 48 -16.60 3.56 5.01
CA ASN A 48 -17.95 3.03 5.25
C ASN A 48 -18.80 2.98 3.97
N ARG A 49 -18.42 3.71 2.93
CA ARG A 49 -19.19 3.78 1.69
C ARG A 49 -18.97 2.51 0.87
N ARG A 50 -20.06 1.89 0.42
CA ARG A 50 -20.03 0.73 -0.46
C ARG A 50 -20.41 1.15 -1.89
N PRO A 51 -19.75 0.61 -2.93
CA PRO A 51 -18.59 -0.28 -2.87
C PRO A 51 -17.32 0.45 -2.42
N VAL A 52 -16.47 -0.23 -1.64
CA VAL A 52 -15.11 0.29 -1.34
C VAL A 52 -14.27 0.10 -2.61
N ALA A 53 -13.43 1.09 -2.94
CA ALA A 53 -12.59 0.99 -4.12
C ALA A 53 -11.69 -0.26 -4.06
N GLU A 54 -11.53 -0.95 -5.19
CA GLU A 54 -10.88 -2.27 -5.26
C GLU A 54 -9.45 -2.28 -4.72
N HIS A 55 -8.78 -1.14 -4.74
CA HIS A 55 -7.41 -0.97 -4.25
C HIS A 55 -7.29 -0.80 -2.72
N LEU A 56 -8.42 -0.62 -2.02
CA LEU A 56 -8.49 -0.33 -0.59
C LEU A 56 -9.03 -1.54 0.17
N LEU A 57 -8.16 -2.52 0.46
CA LEU A 57 -8.54 -3.68 1.27
C LEU A 57 -8.07 -3.52 2.71
N ARG A 58 -8.93 -4.00 3.65
CA ARG A 58 -8.67 -4.10 5.09
C ARG A 58 -8.02 -2.86 5.72
N VAL A 59 -8.47 -1.66 5.34
CA VAL A 59 -7.89 -0.39 5.80
C VAL A 59 -8.10 -0.17 7.30
N ARG A 60 -7.02 0.18 8.02
CA ARG A 60 -6.98 0.42 9.47
C ARG A 60 -6.12 1.63 9.80
N THR A 61 -6.43 2.29 10.91
CA THR A 61 -5.56 3.31 11.52
C THR A 61 -4.42 2.60 12.25
N MET A 62 -3.17 2.86 11.84
CA MET A 62 -1.96 2.37 12.52
C MET A 62 -1.58 3.24 13.71
N SER A 63 -1.61 4.56 13.52
CA SER A 63 -1.21 5.54 14.53
C SER A 63 -1.93 6.87 14.33
N GLY A 64 -1.98 7.68 15.39
CA GLY A 64 -2.71 8.93 15.41
C GLY A 64 -4.14 8.76 15.91
N ASN A 65 -4.87 9.87 15.99
CA ASN A 65 -6.25 9.89 16.46
C ASN A 65 -7.22 10.01 15.28
N ASP A 66 -7.88 8.92 14.92
CA ASP A 66 -8.89 8.90 13.85
C ASP A 66 -10.20 9.61 14.22
N ARG A 67 -10.34 10.11 15.45
CA ARG A 67 -11.52 10.83 15.93
C ARG A 67 -12.82 10.04 15.75
N LYS A 68 -12.73 8.71 15.66
CA LYS A 68 -13.84 7.79 15.38
C LYS A 68 -14.52 8.03 14.02
N THR A 69 -13.92 8.80 13.10
CA THR A 69 -14.41 8.90 11.72
C THR A 69 -13.94 7.72 10.89
N ARG A 70 -14.66 7.43 9.80
CA ARG A 70 -14.24 6.46 8.78
C ARG A 70 -13.99 7.14 7.44
N THR A 71 -13.90 8.47 7.45
CA THR A 71 -13.62 9.30 6.28
C THR A 71 -12.30 10.04 6.48
N PHE A 72 -11.41 9.91 5.50
CA PHE A 72 -10.06 10.48 5.59
C PHE A 72 -9.69 11.20 4.29
N ARG A 73 -8.97 12.31 4.40
CA ARG A 73 -8.38 13.00 3.25
C ARG A 73 -6.92 12.62 3.13
N VAL A 74 -6.53 12.04 2.00
CA VAL A 74 -5.15 11.64 1.73
C VAL A 74 -4.26 12.87 1.72
N VAL A 75 -3.16 12.81 2.47
CA VAL A 75 -2.05 13.76 2.37
C VAL A 75 -1.03 13.19 1.39
N GLN A 76 -0.60 11.95 1.63
CA GLN A 76 0.32 11.24 0.74
C GLN A 76 0.35 9.73 1.01
N VAL A 77 0.62 8.94 -0.03
CA VAL A 77 1.02 7.53 0.14
C VAL A 77 2.53 7.48 0.41
N VAL A 78 2.89 6.94 1.56
CA VAL A 78 4.26 6.97 2.10
C VAL A 78 5.09 5.79 1.60
N SER A 79 4.56 4.58 1.72
CA SER A 79 5.32 3.37 1.42
C SER A 79 4.42 2.20 1.01
N ILE A 80 5.02 1.25 0.29
CA ILE A 80 4.51 -0.09 0.03
C ILE A 80 5.50 -1.08 0.65
N ASP A 81 4.99 -2.06 1.39
CA ASP A 81 5.76 -3.23 1.78
C ASP A 81 5.28 -4.42 0.96
N VAL A 82 6.21 -5.01 0.20
CA VAL A 82 5.91 -6.14 -0.69
C VAL A 82 6.29 -7.42 0.03
N ASP A 83 5.30 -8.28 0.28
CA ASP A 83 5.55 -9.60 0.83
C ASP A 83 6.27 -10.46 -0.22
N ALA A 84 7.39 -11.05 0.21
CA ALA A 84 8.31 -11.76 -0.68
C ALA A 84 7.77 -13.11 -1.16
N LEU A 85 6.87 -13.73 -0.41
CA LEU A 85 6.32 -15.06 -0.70
C LEU A 85 4.90 -14.99 -1.26
N ARG A 86 4.17 -13.94 -0.88
CA ARG A 86 2.75 -13.75 -1.19
C ARG A 86 2.48 -12.30 -1.54
N PRO A 87 2.79 -11.86 -2.77
CA PRO A 87 2.58 -10.48 -3.20
C PRO A 87 1.16 -9.95 -2.92
N GLU A 88 0.15 -10.83 -2.89
CA GLU A 88 -1.23 -10.52 -2.54
C GLU A 88 -1.45 -10.04 -1.09
N LEU A 89 -0.49 -10.30 -0.21
CA LEU A 89 -0.45 -9.81 1.16
C LEU A 89 0.38 -8.53 1.30
N SER A 90 0.84 -7.93 0.19
CA SER A 90 1.55 -6.66 0.21
C SER A 90 0.68 -5.56 0.81
N THR A 91 1.29 -4.67 1.57
CA THR A 91 0.60 -3.62 2.30
C THR A 91 1.04 -2.24 1.84
N TRP A 92 0.19 -1.25 2.07
CA TRP A 92 0.48 0.14 1.81
C TRP A 92 0.24 0.98 3.05
N VAL A 93 0.96 2.09 3.13
CA VAL A 93 0.87 3.04 4.22
C VAL A 93 0.67 4.43 3.65
N CYS A 94 -0.35 5.15 4.14
CA CYS A 94 -0.60 6.54 3.77
C CYS A 94 -0.75 7.43 5.01
N GLU A 95 -0.41 8.70 4.85
CA GLU A 95 -0.75 9.77 5.77
C GLU A 95 -2.04 10.42 5.30
N ALA A 96 -2.95 10.64 6.24
CA ALA A 96 -4.24 11.23 5.95
C ALA A 96 -4.73 12.09 7.12
N VAL A 97 -5.72 12.94 6.87
CA VAL A 97 -6.38 13.74 7.90
C VAL A 97 -7.80 13.21 8.10
N PRO A 98 -8.26 12.96 9.34
CA PRO A 98 -9.65 12.58 9.58
C PRO A 98 -10.60 13.70 9.12
N VAL A 99 -11.71 13.34 8.48
CA VAL A 99 -12.72 14.29 7.98
C VAL A 99 -14.04 14.05 8.70
N SER A 100 -14.72 15.14 9.05
CA SER A 100 -16.04 15.10 9.65
C SER A 100 -17.09 14.65 8.64
N GLU A 101 -17.72 13.51 8.88
CA GLU A 101 -18.82 12.99 8.05
C GLU A 101 -20.02 13.95 8.00
N LYS A 102 -20.22 14.76 9.06
CA LYS A 102 -21.31 15.75 9.13
C LYS A 102 -21.04 17.03 8.33
N THR A 103 -19.79 17.51 8.34
CA THR A 103 -19.47 18.85 7.80
C THR A 103 -18.58 18.82 6.57
N GLY A 104 -17.99 17.66 6.23
CA GLY A 104 -17.00 17.50 5.16
C GLY A 104 -15.67 18.21 5.42
N LYS A 105 -15.49 18.79 6.61
CA LYS A 105 -14.28 19.53 6.99
C LYS A 105 -13.27 18.63 7.68
N ASP A 106 -12.01 18.93 7.44
CA ASP A 106 -10.89 18.29 8.10
C ASP A 106 -11.00 18.49 9.63
N MET A 107 -10.87 17.40 10.36
CA MET A 107 -10.89 17.36 11.83
C MET A 107 -9.46 17.60 12.35
N SER A 108 -8.86 18.75 12.01
CA SER A 108 -7.61 19.18 12.62
C SER A 108 -7.82 19.54 14.10
N ALA A 109 -6.87 19.23 14.98
CA ALA A 109 -6.74 20.04 16.19
C ALA A 109 -6.41 21.47 15.73
N ALA A 110 -6.97 22.48 16.38
CA ALA A 110 -6.91 23.85 15.89
C ALA A 110 -5.47 24.32 15.62
N THR A 111 -5.26 24.85 14.41
CA THR A 111 -4.18 25.77 14.00
C THR A 111 -2.78 25.17 13.75
N HIS A 112 -2.33 25.34 12.50
CA HIS A 112 -1.00 25.13 11.93
C HIS A 112 -0.60 23.70 11.56
N ALA A 113 -0.18 23.58 10.29
CA ALA A 113 0.31 22.42 9.56
C ALA A 113 1.55 21.77 10.20
N SER A 114 1.39 21.20 11.39
CA SER A 114 2.37 20.31 11.99
C SER A 114 1.93 18.86 11.81
N SER A 115 2.88 17.94 11.66
CA SER A 115 2.68 16.50 11.48
C SER A 115 1.93 15.79 12.62
N ARG A 116 1.34 16.51 13.58
CA ARG A 116 0.56 15.99 14.71
C ARG A 116 -0.92 15.74 14.37
N ASP A 117 -1.44 16.31 13.28
CA ASP A 117 -2.85 16.17 12.87
C ASP A 117 -3.09 15.06 11.84
N THR A 118 -2.01 14.43 11.36
CA THR A 118 -2.10 13.32 10.40
C THR A 118 -2.24 11.99 11.11
N VAL A 119 -3.21 11.18 10.69
CA VAL A 119 -3.26 9.76 11.01
C VAL A 119 -2.48 8.97 9.99
N ARG A 120 -1.93 7.84 10.43
CA ARG A 120 -1.29 6.88 9.54
C ARG A 120 -2.27 5.75 9.28
N LEU A 121 -2.67 5.60 8.03
CA LEU A 121 -3.51 4.51 7.58
C LEU A 121 -2.64 3.42 6.96
N HIS A 122 -3.10 2.19 7.13
CA HIS A 122 -2.52 0.98 6.58
C HIS A 122 -3.62 0.17 5.89
N GLY A 123 -3.33 -0.42 4.74
CA GLY A 123 -4.23 -1.35 4.08
C GLY A 123 -3.48 -2.38 3.24
N ASP A 124 -4.20 -3.41 2.82
CA ASP A 124 -3.69 -4.41 1.88
C ASP A 124 -3.81 -3.84 0.46
N VAL A 125 -2.86 -4.19 -0.42
CA VAL A 125 -2.87 -3.79 -1.84
C VAL A 125 -3.90 -4.64 -2.59
N GLY A 126 -5.09 -4.08 -2.80
CA GLY A 126 -6.26 -4.85 -3.24
C GLY A 126 -6.29 -5.36 -4.67
N PHE A 127 -5.29 -5.01 -5.50
CA PHE A 127 -5.22 -5.46 -6.89
C PHE A 127 -4.83 -6.93 -7.06
N MET A 128 -4.32 -7.54 -6.00
CA MET A 128 -3.86 -8.91 -6.01
C MET A 128 -4.92 -9.74 -5.28
N GLY A 129 -5.95 -10.15 -6.01
CA GLY A 129 -7.07 -10.90 -5.44
C GLY A 129 -6.62 -12.27 -4.94
N MET A 130 -7.18 -12.71 -3.80
CA MET A 130 -6.95 -14.06 -3.27
C MET A 130 -7.66 -15.15 -4.09
N ASP A 131 -8.73 -14.78 -4.79
CA ASP A 131 -9.67 -15.71 -5.45
C ASP A 131 -9.53 -15.75 -6.98
N GLU A 132 -8.61 -14.96 -7.55
CA GLU A 132 -8.35 -14.93 -8.99
C GLU A 132 -7.02 -15.63 -9.32
N PRO A 133 -6.87 -16.24 -10.52
CA PRO A 133 -5.58 -16.76 -10.96
C PRO A 133 -4.52 -15.66 -10.97
N ALA A 134 -3.29 -15.99 -10.56
CA ALA A 134 -2.17 -15.05 -10.47
C ALA A 134 -1.93 -14.27 -11.79
N GLU A 135 -2.18 -14.89 -12.94
CA GLU A 135 -2.08 -14.26 -14.26
C GLU A 135 -3.10 -13.15 -14.47
N ALA A 136 -4.35 -13.34 -14.03
CA ALA A 136 -5.41 -12.34 -14.12
C ALA A 136 -5.14 -11.16 -13.16
N ALA A 137 -4.66 -11.45 -11.95
CA ALA A 137 -4.21 -10.44 -10.99
C ALA A 137 -3.09 -9.56 -11.57
N ARG A 138 -2.11 -10.22 -12.18
CA ARG A 138 -0.97 -9.56 -12.85
C ARG A 138 -1.43 -8.67 -13.99
N ASP A 139 -2.26 -9.16 -14.90
CA ASP A 139 -2.67 -8.40 -16.08
C ASP A 139 -3.55 -7.20 -15.70
N ARG A 140 -4.39 -7.36 -14.68
CA ARG A 140 -5.16 -6.27 -14.09
C ARG A 140 -4.28 -5.22 -13.42
N LEU A 141 -3.27 -5.65 -12.67
CA LEU A 141 -2.28 -4.75 -12.08
C LEU A 141 -1.52 -3.99 -13.18
N ILE A 142 -1.05 -4.66 -14.23
CA ILE A 142 -0.37 -4.04 -15.37
C ILE A 142 -1.29 -3.00 -16.02
N LYS A 143 -2.55 -3.35 -16.27
CA LYS A 143 -3.53 -2.42 -16.85
C LYS A 143 -3.72 -1.18 -15.98
N LEU A 144 -3.91 -1.35 -14.68
CA LEU A 144 -4.08 -0.25 -13.73
C LEU A 144 -2.84 0.62 -13.63
N VAL A 145 -1.64 0.02 -13.56
CA VAL A 145 -0.38 0.74 -13.59
C VAL A 145 -0.32 1.59 -14.86
N THR A 146 -0.56 0.99 -16.03
CA THR A 146 -0.47 1.66 -17.34
C THR A 146 -1.50 2.78 -17.51
N GLN A 147 -2.69 2.64 -16.91
CA GLN A 147 -3.74 3.66 -16.98
C GLN A 147 -3.45 4.88 -16.10
N HIS A 148 -2.64 4.71 -15.06
CA HIS A 148 -2.41 5.73 -14.02
C HIS A 148 -0.94 6.20 -13.93
N SER A 149 -0.05 5.65 -14.76
CA SER A 149 1.33 6.08 -14.96
C SER A 149 1.46 7.06 -16.11
#